data_AF-A0A1I6WJZ7-F1
#
_entry.id   AF-A0A1I6WJZ7-F1
#
_cell.length_a   1.000
_cell.length_b   1.000
_cell.length_c   1.000
_cell.angle_alpha   90.00
_cell.angle_beta   90.00
_cell.angle_gamma   90.00
#
_symmetry.space_group_name_H-M   'P 1'
#
loop_
_entity.id
_entity.type
_entity.pdbx_description
1 polymer ?
#
loop_
_entity_poly.entity_id
_entity_poly.type
_entity_poly.pdbx_seq_one_letter_code
_entity_poly.pdbx_strand_id
1 'polypeptide(L)'
;MPKNLAHDIDTKFIRQIQQQQIELSLLRAERDSAVRDRDLAQARSEGHTKLIDALLKSLRPYGFSRKGFLSAIRKAAQTIPDHGVDSVQHTVLFDGSNRILQTRHGASIRPFQTRPIDPK
;
A
#
# COMPACT_ATOMS: atom_id res chain seq x y z
N MET A 1 48.10 16.25 -38.46
CA MET A 1 47.66 15.36 -37.37
C MET A 1 46.36 14.68 -37.82
N PRO A 2 46.37 13.41 -38.26
CA PRO A 2 45.15 12.75 -38.69
C PRO A 2 44.25 12.51 -37.47
N LYS A 3 43.03 13.04 -37.50
CA LYS A 3 41.97 12.71 -36.54
C LYS A 3 41.79 11.19 -36.56
N ASN A 4 41.96 10.54 -35.41
CA ASN A 4 41.94 9.09 -35.31
C ASN A 4 40.48 8.61 -35.45
N LEU A 5 40.07 8.27 -36.67
CA LEU A 5 38.69 7.91 -37.04
C LEU A 5 38.12 6.78 -36.19
N ALA A 6 38.96 5.81 -35.80
CA ALA A 6 38.57 4.72 -34.91
C ALA A 6 38.09 5.24 -33.54
N HIS A 7 38.80 6.22 -32.96
CA HIS A 7 38.45 6.81 -31.67
C HIS A 7 37.13 7.61 -31.72
N ASP A 8 36.84 8.29 -32.83
CA ASP A 8 35.57 9.03 -33.00
C ASP A 8 34.37 8.08 -33.18
N ILE A 9 34.59 6.92 -33.79
CA ILE A 9 33.59 5.86 -33.94
C ILE A 9 33.33 5.20 -32.57
N ASP A 10 34.37 4.83 -31.83
CA ASP A 10 34.24 4.21 -30.50
C ASP A 10 33.54 5.14 -29.51
N THR A 11 33.90 6.42 -29.49
CA THR A 11 33.26 7.40 -28.59
C THR A 11 31.79 7.63 -28.92
N LYS A 12 31.39 7.57 -30.20
CA LYS A 12 29.97 7.61 -30.58
C LYS A 12 29.22 6.38 -30.10
N PHE A 13 29.77 5.18 -30.29
CA PHE A 13 29.13 3.95 -29.82
C PHE A 13 29.01 3.91 -28.29
N ILE A 14 30.04 4.35 -27.56
CA ILE A 14 29.99 4.45 -26.10
C ILE A 14 28.85 5.39 -25.65
N ARG A 15 28.73 6.56 -26.28
CA ARG A 15 27.63 7.50 -25.97
C ARG A 15 26.26 6.89 -26.28
N GLN A 16 26.14 6.18 -27.39
CA GLN A 16 24.88 5.54 -27.77
C GLN A 16 24.48 4.45 -26.76
N ILE A 17 25.43 3.62 -26.32
CA ILE A 17 25.18 2.59 -25.29
C ILE A 17 24.78 3.25 -23.97
N GLN A 18 25.45 4.34 -23.58
CA GLN A 18 25.09 5.09 -22.38
C GLN A 18 23.67 5.67 -22.46
N GLN A 19 23.29 6.24 -23.61
CA GLN A 19 21.94 6.76 -23.82
C GLN A 19 20.88 5.65 -23.74
N GLN A 20 21.13 4.50 -24.37
CA GLN A 20 20.25 3.35 -24.29
C GLN A 20 20.10 2.83 -22.85
N GLN A 21 21.17 2.80 -22.07
CA GLN A 21 21.11 2.41 -20.65
C GLN A 21 20.28 3.39 -19.82
N ILE A 22 20.40 4.70 -20.07
CA ILE A 22 19.59 5.72 -19.41
C ILE A 22 18.11 5.50 -19.74
N GLU A 23 17.77 5.36 -21.02
CA GLU A 23 16.39 5.13 -21.47
C GLU A 23 15.78 3.87 -20.84
N LEU A 24 16.53 2.76 -20.85
CA LEU A 24 16.10 1.52 -20.19
C LEU A 24 15.91 1.68 -18.67
N SER A 25 16.75 2.48 -18.02
CA SER A 25 16.63 2.73 -16.58
C SER A 25 15.36 3.51 -16.24
N LEU A 26 15.00 4.49 -17.08
CA LEU A 26 13.78 5.29 -16.92
C LEU A 26 12.53 4.44 -17.14
N LEU A 27 12.49 3.64 -18.21
CA LEU A 27 11.38 2.74 -18.49
C LEU A 27 11.16 1.72 -17.35
N ARG A 28 12.25 1.19 -16.78
CA ARG A 28 12.16 0.30 -15.61
C ARG A 28 11.61 1.01 -14.38
N ALA A 29 12.07 2.23 -14.11
CA ALA A 29 11.59 3.02 -12.97
C ALA A 29 10.09 3.36 -13.10
N GLU A 30 9.65 3.74 -14.30
CA GLU A 30 8.23 4.01 -14.59
C GLU A 30 7.38 2.75 -14.37
N ARG A 31 7.80 1.61 -14.93
CA ARG A 31 7.13 0.32 -14.71
C ARG A 31 7.06 -0.03 -13.22
N ASP A 32 8.16 0.12 -12.49
CA ASP A 32 8.23 -0.18 -11.06
C ASP A 32 7.28 0.70 -10.26
N SER A 33 7.14 1.98 -10.62
CA SER A 33 6.16 2.88 -9.99
C SER A 33 4.72 2.45 -10.26
N ALA A 34 4.39 2.09 -11.51
CA ALA A 34 3.06 1.62 -11.87
C ALA A 34 2.67 0.33 -11.15
N VAL A 35 3.62 -0.60 -10.97
CA VAL A 35 3.40 -1.83 -10.19
C VAL A 35 3.12 -1.50 -8.72
N ARG A 36 3.91 -0.61 -8.12
CA ARG A 36 3.69 -0.19 -6.72
C ARG A 36 2.33 0.47 -6.53
N ASP A 37 1.91 1.33 -7.45
CA ASP A 37 0.60 2.00 -7.38
C ASP A 37 -0.56 1.01 -7.50
N ARG A 38 -0.44 0.02 -8.39
CA ARG A 38 -1.41 -1.06 -8.52
C ARG A 38 -1.49 -1.89 -7.25
N ASP A 39 -0.36 -2.30 -6.71
CA ASP A 39 -0.31 -3.15 -5.50
C ASP A 39 -0.88 -2.37 -4.29
N LEU A 40 -0.61 -1.06 -4.20
CA LEU A 40 -1.20 -0.17 -3.21
C LEU A 40 -2.73 -0.07 -3.35
N ALA A 41 -3.22 0.09 -4.58
CA ALA A 41 -4.65 0.14 -4.86
C ALA A 41 -5.34 -1.18 -4.52
N GLN A 42 -4.70 -2.31 -4.82
CA GLN A 42 -5.19 -3.64 -4.48
C GLN A 42 -5.27 -3.83 -2.95
N ALA A 43 -4.19 -3.51 -2.23
CA ALA A 43 -4.19 -3.57 -0.76
C ALA A 43 -5.31 -2.71 -0.17
N ARG A 44 -5.52 -1.48 -0.67
CA ARG A 44 -6.64 -0.64 -0.22
C ARG A 44 -8.00 -1.28 -0.49
N SER A 45 -8.19 -1.86 -1.68
CA SER A 45 -9.43 -2.55 -2.03
C SER A 45 -9.71 -3.73 -1.11
N GLU A 46 -8.70 -4.56 -0.83
CA GLU A 46 -8.83 -5.70 0.09
C GLU A 46 -9.17 -5.26 1.52
N GLY A 47 -8.55 -4.17 2.00
CA GLY A 47 -8.88 -3.57 3.28
C GLY A 47 -10.35 -3.13 3.37
N HIS A 48 -10.88 -2.51 2.30
CA HIS A 48 -12.30 -2.14 2.23
C HIS A 48 -13.23 -3.35 2.17
N THR A 49 -12.88 -4.41 1.43
CA THR A 49 -13.68 -5.63 1.40
C THR A 49 -13.79 -6.26 2.80
N LYS A 50 -12.68 -6.33 3.53
CA LYS A 50 -12.67 -6.81 4.93
C LYS A 50 -13.54 -5.95 5.85
N LEU A 51 -13.54 -4.62 5.65
CA LEU A 51 -14.41 -3.69 6.38
C LEU A 51 -15.89 -3.94 6.10
N ILE A 52 -16.26 -4.11 4.82
CA ILE A 52 -17.64 -4.37 4.39
C ILE A 52 -18.12 -5.71 4.95
N ASP A 53 -17.29 -6.75 4.88
CA ASP A 53 -17.61 -8.06 5.45
C ASP A 53 -17.84 -8.00 6.96
N ALA A 54 -17.00 -7.24 7.68
CA ALA A 54 -17.18 -7.02 9.11
C ALA A 54 -18.48 -6.27 9.42
N LEU A 55 -18.84 -5.29 8.58
CA LEU A 55 -20.09 -4.55 8.67
C LEU A 55 -21.28 -5.49 8.46
N LEU A 56 -21.30 -6.26 7.37
CA LEU A 56 -22.36 -7.22 7.06
C LEU A 56 -22.56 -8.24 8.18
N LYS A 57 -21.47 -8.81 8.72
CA LYS A 57 -21.52 -9.76 9.85
C LYS A 57 -22.06 -9.14 11.14
N SER A 58 -21.98 -7.82 11.28
CA SER A 58 -22.43 -7.09 12.46
C SER A 58 -23.85 -6.54 12.35
N LEU A 59 -24.45 -6.58 11.15
CA LEU A 59 -25.84 -6.24 10.92
C LEU A 59 -26.75 -7.38 11.39
N ARG A 60 -27.71 -7.04 12.24
CA ARG A 60 -28.76 -7.93 12.74
C ARG A 60 -30.12 -7.45 12.22
N PRO A 61 -31.16 -8.31 12.22
CA PRO A 61 -32.49 -7.97 11.69
C PRO A 61 -33.08 -6.67 12.26
N TYR A 62 -32.71 -6.29 13.49
CA TYR A 62 -33.21 -5.10 14.17
C TYR A 62 -32.12 -4.10 14.57
N GLY A 63 -30.89 -4.20 14.04
CA GLY A 63 -29.86 -3.20 14.33
C GLY A 63 -28.41 -3.60 14.10
N PHE A 64 -27.50 -2.72 14.51
CA PHE A 64 -26.05 -2.88 14.34
C PHE A 64 -25.39 -3.26 15.67
N SER A 65 -24.64 -4.37 15.68
CA SER A 65 -23.89 -4.80 16.86
C SER A 65 -22.48 -4.22 16.87
N ARG A 66 -22.26 -3.14 17.64
CA ARG A 66 -20.93 -2.53 17.81
C ARG A 66 -19.87 -3.52 18.31
N LYS A 67 -20.23 -4.37 19.28
CA LYS A 67 -19.32 -5.41 19.82
C LYS A 67 -18.96 -6.45 18.76
N GLY A 68 -19.94 -6.86 17.95
CA GLY A 68 -19.74 -7.80 16.84
C GLY A 68 -18.83 -7.21 15.75
N PHE A 69 -19.08 -5.95 15.39
CA PHE A 69 -18.26 -5.22 14.43
C PHE A 69 -16.81 -5.11 14.87
N LEU A 70 -16.55 -4.62 16.10
CA LEU A 70 -15.18 -4.49 16.62
C LEU A 70 -14.45 -5.84 16.71
N SER A 71 -15.17 -6.91 17.07
CA SER A 71 -14.61 -8.27 17.10
C SER A 71 -14.22 -8.74 15.69
N ALA A 72 -15.07 -8.50 14.69
CA ALA A 72 -14.80 -8.84 13.30
C ALA A 72 -13.62 -8.05 12.72
N ILE A 73 -13.54 -6.74 13.00
CA ILE A 73 -12.41 -5.89 12.58
C ILE A 73 -11.10 -6.35 13.23
N ARG A 74 -11.11 -6.66 14.54
CA ARG A 74 -9.91 -7.17 15.22
C ARG A 74 -9.42 -8.50 14.62
N LYS A 75 -10.34 -9.40 14.29
CA LYS A 75 -9.99 -10.66 13.60
C LYS A 75 -9.44 -10.41 12.20
N ALA A 76 -10.01 -9.46 11.45
CA ALA A 76 -9.49 -9.09 10.14
C ALA A 76 -8.08 -8.48 10.23
N ALA A 77 -7.85 -7.58 11.20
CA ALA A 77 -6.54 -6.97 11.46
C ALA A 77 -5.44 -8.02 11.78
N GLN A 78 -5.77 -9.09 12.52
CA GLN A 78 -4.81 -10.15 12.82
C GLN A 78 -4.31 -10.94 11.59
N THR A 79 -5.06 -10.90 10.48
CA THR A 79 -4.67 -11.58 9.24
C THR A 79 -3.84 -10.70 8.31
N ILE A 80 -3.65 -9.42 8.64
CA ILE A 80 -2.95 -8.46 7.81
C ILE A 80 -1.47 -8.42 8.23
N PRO A 81 -0.52 -8.56 7.29
CA PRO A 81 0.89 -8.37 7.57
C PRO A 81 1.20 -6.95 8.09
N ASP A 82 2.07 -6.83 9.09
CA ASP A 82 2.46 -5.54 9.68
C ASP A 82 3.45 -4.74 8.83
N HIS A 83 3.99 -5.33 7.76
CA HIS A 83 5.04 -4.74 6.92
C HIS A 83 4.69 -4.86 5.44
N GLY A 84 5.27 -3.98 4.63
CA GLY A 84 5.06 -3.96 3.18
C GLY A 84 3.80 -3.19 2.75
N VAL A 85 3.45 -3.34 1.47
CA VAL A 85 2.32 -2.62 0.84
C VAL A 85 0.97 -3.01 1.49
N ASP A 86 0.86 -4.24 1.98
CA ASP A 86 -0.34 -4.76 2.62
C ASP A 86 -0.64 -4.13 3.98
N SER A 87 0.35 -3.52 4.63
CA SER A 87 0.15 -2.79 5.90
C SER A 87 -0.84 -1.64 5.78
N VAL A 88 -1.05 -1.11 4.57
CA VAL A 88 -2.05 -0.08 4.26
C VAL A 88 -3.47 -0.55 4.59
N GLN A 89 -3.73 -1.87 4.57
CA GLN A 89 -5.00 -2.44 5.01
C GLN A 89 -5.34 -2.08 6.46
N HIS A 90 -4.34 -1.95 7.35
CA HIS A 90 -4.56 -1.53 8.75
C HIS A 90 -5.10 -0.10 8.83
N THR A 91 -4.53 0.82 8.05
CA THR A 91 -5.01 2.22 7.98
C THR A 91 -6.44 2.27 7.48
N VAL A 92 -6.74 1.52 6.41
CA VAL A 92 -8.09 1.43 5.85
C VAL A 92 -9.09 0.89 6.86
N LEU A 93 -8.74 -0.17 7.59
CA LEU A 93 -9.61 -0.72 8.64
C LEU A 93 -9.80 0.26 9.79
N PHE A 94 -8.76 0.97 10.21
CA PHE A 94 -8.84 1.96 11.28
C PHE A 94 -9.73 3.14 10.91
N ASP A 95 -9.47 3.79 9.77
CA ASP A 95 -10.22 4.95 9.30
C ASP A 95 -11.67 4.58 8.99
N GLY A 96 -11.88 3.45 8.31
CA GLY A 96 -13.21 2.94 7.98
C GLY A 96 -14.01 2.60 9.24
N SER A 97 -13.39 1.95 10.23
CA SER A 97 -14.04 1.62 11.50
C SER A 97 -14.39 2.86 12.29
N ASN A 98 -13.48 3.84 12.33
CA ASN A 98 -13.72 5.11 12.99
C ASN A 98 -14.87 5.86 12.33
N ARG A 99 -14.94 5.93 11.00
CA ARG A 99 -16.04 6.59 10.29
C ARG A 99 -17.40 5.93 10.58
N ILE A 100 -17.46 4.60 10.59
CA ILE A 100 -18.69 3.83 10.87
C ILE A 100 -19.15 4.00 12.33
N LEU A 101 -18.22 4.16 13.26
CA LEU A 101 -18.53 4.25 14.69
C LEU A 101 -18.75 5.70 15.14
N GLN A 102 -18.05 6.67 14.56
CA GLN A 102 -18.20 8.11 14.82
C GLN A 102 -19.51 8.67 14.27
N THR A 103 -20.01 8.13 13.15
CA THR A 103 -21.34 8.48 12.62
C THR A 103 -22.48 8.13 13.57
N ARG A 104 -22.23 7.30 14.61
CA ARG A 104 -23.23 6.98 15.62
C ARG A 104 -23.00 7.70 16.94
N HIS A 105 -21.80 7.73 17.51
CA HIS A 105 -21.49 8.47 18.74
C HIS A 105 -20.03 8.98 18.71
N GLY A 106 -19.80 10.23 19.13
CA GLY A 106 -18.49 10.92 19.16
C GLY A 106 -17.44 10.33 20.11
N ALA A 107 -17.16 9.03 20.02
CA ALA A 107 -16.14 8.33 20.79
C ALA A 107 -15.03 7.84 19.84
N SER A 108 -13.92 8.57 19.83
CA SER A 108 -12.70 8.21 19.09
C SER A 108 -12.13 6.88 19.61
N ILE A 109 -11.89 5.92 18.71
CA ILE A 109 -11.14 4.71 19.03
C ILE A 109 -9.67 5.06 18.98
N ARG A 110 -8.98 4.88 20.11
CA ARG A 110 -7.53 5.08 20.22
C ARG A 110 -6.79 4.26 19.14
N PRO A 111 -5.71 4.79 18.57
CA PRO A 111 -4.91 4.09 17.57
C PRO A 111 -4.48 2.71 18.10
N PHE A 112 -4.47 1.72 17.21
CA PHE A 112 -3.80 0.44 17.48
C PHE A 112 -2.32 0.77 17.71
N GLN A 113 -1.85 0.65 18.96
CA GLN A 113 -0.45 0.85 19.29
C GLN A 113 0.37 -0.21 18.53
N THR A 114 1.07 0.23 17.49
CA THR A 114 2.27 -0.46 17.01
C THR A 114 3.26 -0.47 18.17
N ARG A 115 3.61 -1.66 18.67
CA ARG A 115 4.62 -1.77 19.72
C ARG A 115 5.92 -1.13 19.21
N PRO A 116 6.64 -0.35 20.04
CA PRO A 116 7.93 0.17 19.66
C PRO A 116 8.88 -1.01 19.40
N ILE A 117 9.58 -0.94 18.28
CA ILE A 117 10.65 -1.86 17.91
C ILE A 117 11.87 -1.40 18.72
N ASP A 118 12.31 -2.22 19.68
CA ASP A 118 13.58 -2.02 20.37
C ASP A 118 14.72 -2.21 19.35
N PRO A 119 15.58 -1.20 19.11
CA PRO A 119 16.79 -1.41 18.35
C PRO A 119 17.81 -2.17 19.24
N LYS A 120 18.29 -3.32 18.75
CA LYS A 120 19.54 -3.95 19.21
C LYS A 120 20.66 -3.57 18.28
#